data_AF-A0A060HZS6-F1
#
_entry.id   AF-A0A060HZS6-F1
#
_cell.length_a   1.000
_cell.length_b   1.000
_cell.length_c   1.000
_cell.angle_alpha   90.00
_cell.angle_beta   90.00
_cell.angle_gamma   90.00
#
_symmetry.space_group_name_H-M   'P 1'
#
loop_
_entity.id
_entity.type
_entity.pdbx_description
1 polymer ?
#
loop_
_entity_poly.entity_id
_entity_poly.type
_entity_poly.pdbx_seq_one_letter_code
_entity_poly.pdbx_strand_id
1 'polypeptide(L)'
;MAKQFTVPSLAKADVEYGGLEAKLSELSGDSQGTATAIADLIADIEARPAPRIRVDVAALLGETIDQTLSERPEKLRALRRHAEAVDAAIVEVRQRLRDRTGTASKKACDLVRTEYGRRIDALVSALNAVQAARLHADALLDDLESEGVQLSYLPALRPNFLGDRNDGHIHRFKREAMEAGYVN
;
A
#
# COMPACT_ATOMS: atom_id res chain seq x y z
N MET A 1 25.19 -11.93 -10.10
CA MET A 1 24.38 -11.27 -9.05
C MET A 1 22.91 -11.64 -9.27
N ALA A 2 22.25 -12.25 -8.29
CA ALA A 2 20.83 -12.59 -8.43
C ALA A 2 20.00 -11.29 -8.46
N LYS A 3 19.06 -11.18 -9.40
CA LYS A 3 18.17 -10.02 -9.52
C LYS A 3 17.31 -9.92 -8.26
N GLN A 4 17.32 -8.77 -7.60
CA GLN A 4 16.52 -8.55 -6.40
C GLN A 4 15.02 -8.65 -6.76
N PHE A 5 14.31 -9.58 -6.13
CA PHE A 5 12.87 -9.70 -6.31
C PHE A 5 12.17 -8.47 -5.72
N THR A 6 11.31 -7.84 -6.52
CA THR A 6 10.53 -6.66 -6.12
C THR A 6 9.08 -7.06 -5.90
N VAL A 7 8.54 -6.75 -4.72
CA VAL A 7 7.14 -6.99 -4.40
C VAL A 7 6.26 -6.07 -5.27
N PRO A 8 5.24 -6.61 -5.97
CA PRO A 8 4.32 -5.79 -6.75
C PRO A 8 3.48 -4.89 -5.84
N SER A 9 3.18 -3.68 -6.29
CA SER A 9 2.18 -2.83 -5.65
C SER A 9 0.77 -3.39 -5.88
N LEU A 10 -0.20 -2.98 -5.06
CA LEU A 10 -1.60 -3.40 -5.21
C LEU A 10 -2.16 -3.04 -6.59
N ALA A 11 -1.85 -1.85 -7.11
CA ALA A 11 -2.24 -1.45 -8.47
C ALA A 11 -1.66 -2.33 -9.58
N LYS A 12 -0.48 -2.91 -9.38
CA LYS A 12 0.13 -3.86 -10.33
C LYS A 12 -0.47 -5.26 -10.19
N ALA A 13 -0.90 -5.63 -8.99
CA ALA A 13 -1.51 -6.92 -8.71
C ALA A 13 -2.99 -6.98 -9.11
N ASP A 14 -3.71 -5.86 -9.06
CA ASP A 14 -5.13 -5.76 -9.42
C ASP A 14 -5.37 -4.51 -10.28
N VAL A 15 -5.68 -4.74 -11.56
CA VAL A 15 -5.91 -3.68 -12.55
C VAL A 15 -7.07 -2.77 -12.15
N GLU A 16 -8.13 -3.32 -11.55
CA GLU A 16 -9.28 -2.54 -11.08
C GLU A 16 -8.89 -1.61 -9.93
N TYR A 17 -8.12 -2.10 -8.95
CA TYR A 17 -7.57 -1.28 -7.88
C TYR A 17 -6.69 -0.15 -8.43
N GLY A 18 -5.80 -0.45 -9.38
CA GLY A 18 -4.98 0.56 -10.05
C GLY A 18 -5.81 1.59 -10.82
N GLY A 19 -6.90 1.17 -11.44
CA GLY A 19 -7.86 2.06 -12.11
C GLY A 19 -8.56 3.01 -11.13
N LEU A 20 -8.93 2.52 -9.94
CA LEU A 20 -9.52 3.34 -8.88
C LEU A 20 -8.51 4.35 -8.30
N GLU A 21 -7.24 3.96 -8.11
CA GLU A 21 -6.18 4.89 -7.70
C GLU A 21 -5.96 5.99 -8.74
N ALA A 22 -5.86 5.62 -10.02
CA ALA A 22 -5.74 6.57 -11.11
C ALA A 22 -6.94 7.53 -11.16
N LYS A 23 -8.17 7.02 -10.98
CA LYS A 23 -9.37 7.86 -10.96
C LYS A 23 -9.42 8.80 -9.76
N LEU A 24 -8.96 8.35 -8.59
CA LEU A 24 -8.85 9.21 -7.41
C LEU A 24 -7.86 10.35 -7.65
N SER A 25 -6.72 10.07 -8.29
CA SER A 25 -5.73 11.09 -8.65
C SER A 25 -6.31 12.11 -9.63
N GLU A 26 -7.05 11.66 -10.63
CA GLU A 26 -7.72 12.53 -11.61
C GLU A 26 -8.74 13.45 -10.92
N LEU A 27 -9.64 12.89 -10.11
CA LEU A 27 -10.67 13.66 -9.39
C LEU A 27 -10.06 14.64 -8.38
N SER A 28 -8.94 14.28 -7.75
CA SER A 28 -8.24 15.19 -6.84
C SER A 28 -7.64 16.39 -7.58
N GLY A 29 -7.13 16.16 -8.80
CA GLY A 29 -6.68 17.23 -9.69
C GLY A 29 -7.82 18.14 -10.14
N ASP A 30 -8.97 17.57 -10.49
CA ASP A 30 -10.17 18.33 -10.87
C ASP A 30 -10.73 19.16 -9.70
N SER A 31 -10.77 18.59 -8.49
CA SER A 31 -11.16 19.30 -7.26
C SER A 31 -10.28 20.53 -7.01
N GLN A 32 -8.95 20.37 -7.14
CA GLN A 32 -8.01 21.48 -7.00
C GLN A 32 -8.21 22.56 -8.08
N GLY A 33 -8.32 22.14 -9.35
CA GLY A 33 -8.54 23.07 -10.47
C GLY A 33 -9.85 23.84 -10.34
N THR A 34 -10.92 23.17 -9.91
CA THR A 34 -12.22 23.78 -9.65
C THR A 34 -12.17 24.76 -8.48
N ALA A 35 -11.47 24.42 -7.40
CA ALA A 35 -11.30 25.30 -6.25
C ALA A 35 -10.56 26.59 -6.64
N THR A 36 -9.49 26.49 -7.43
CA THR A 36 -8.78 27.66 -7.97
C THR A 36 -9.68 28.50 -8.86
N ALA A 37 -10.43 27.89 -9.79
CA ALA A 37 -11.35 28.60 -10.66
C ALA A 37 -12.46 29.34 -9.89
N ILE A 38 -12.95 28.75 -8.80
CA ILE A 38 -13.90 29.41 -7.89
C ILE A 38 -13.26 30.63 -7.24
N ALA A 39 -12.05 30.48 -6.68
CA ALA A 39 -11.35 31.57 -6.01
C ALA A 39 -11.06 32.74 -6.96
N ASP A 40 -10.58 32.45 -8.16
CA ASP A 40 -10.28 33.44 -9.19
C ASP A 40 -11.56 34.17 -9.63
N LEU A 41 -12.67 33.45 -9.82
CA LEU A 41 -13.94 34.06 -10.20
C LEU A 41 -14.53 34.93 -9.08
N ILE A 42 -14.35 34.54 -7.82
CA ILE A 42 -14.76 35.38 -6.67
C ILE A 42 -13.94 36.66 -6.64
N ALA A 43 -12.60 36.57 -6.74
CA ALA A 43 -11.73 37.74 -6.77
C ALA A 43 -12.07 38.67 -7.95
N ASP A 44 -12.42 38.11 -9.11
CA ASP A 44 -12.84 38.86 -10.27
C ASP A 44 -14.20 39.57 -10.09
N ILE A 45 -15.16 38.90 -9.45
CA ILE A 45 -16.46 39.51 -9.10
C ILE A 45 -16.27 40.66 -8.11
N GLU A 46 -15.39 40.51 -7.13
CA GLU A 46 -15.09 41.55 -6.13
C GLU A 46 -14.36 42.76 -6.75
N ALA A 47 -13.39 42.50 -7.63
CA ALA A 47 -12.64 43.55 -8.32
C ALA A 47 -13.50 44.31 -9.35
N ARG A 48 -14.48 43.63 -9.96
CA ARG A 48 -15.36 44.17 -11.01
C ARG A 48 -16.82 43.85 -10.69
N PRO A 49 -17.44 44.60 -9.75
CA PRO A 49 -18.82 44.38 -9.37
C PRO A 49 -19.76 44.65 -10.55
N ALA A 50 -20.84 43.87 -10.65
CA ALA A 50 -21.81 44.02 -11.71
C ALA A 50 -22.47 45.42 -11.68
N PRO A 51 -22.74 46.02 -12.84
CA PRO A 51 -23.41 47.32 -12.91
C PRO A 51 -24.81 47.26 -12.29
N ARG A 52 -25.20 48.34 -11.60
CA ARG A 52 -26.48 48.44 -10.89
C ARG A 52 -27.70 48.49 -11.82
N ILE A 53 -27.48 48.76 -13.10
CA ILE A 53 -28.52 48.92 -14.12
C ILE A 53 -28.57 47.63 -14.95
N ARG A 54 -29.78 47.13 -15.23
CA ARG A 54 -29.97 45.95 -16.09
C ARG A 54 -29.46 46.24 -17.50
N VAL A 55 -28.85 45.26 -18.15
CA VAL A 55 -28.27 45.38 -19.51
C VAL A 55 -29.26 45.98 -20.50
N ASP A 56 -30.53 45.56 -20.46
CA ASP A 56 -31.59 46.06 -21.35
C ASP A 56 -31.91 47.53 -21.11
N VAL A 57 -31.83 47.98 -19.85
CA VAL A 57 -32.07 49.39 -19.47
C VAL A 57 -30.86 50.25 -19.83
N ALA A 58 -29.65 49.75 -19.64
CA ALA A 58 -28.43 50.45 -20.07
C ALA A 58 -28.34 50.59 -21.59
N ALA A 59 -28.74 49.56 -22.34
CA ALA A 59 -28.85 49.62 -23.79
C ALA A 59 -29.86 50.69 -24.25
N LEU A 60 -31.00 50.82 -23.55
CA LEU A 60 -31.98 51.89 -23.79
C LEU A 60 -31.44 53.29 -23.42
N LEU A 61 -30.46 53.38 -22.51
CA LEU A 61 -29.78 54.61 -22.11
C LEU A 61 -28.54 54.92 -22.97
N GLY A 62 -28.19 54.07 -23.94
CA GLY A 62 -27.00 54.22 -24.78
C GLY A 62 -25.69 53.83 -24.11
N GLU A 63 -25.75 53.19 -22.94
CA GLU A 63 -24.60 52.68 -22.19
C GLU A 63 -24.28 51.24 -22.59
N THR A 64 -23.02 50.96 -22.93
CA THR A 64 -22.55 49.60 -23.21
C THR A 64 -22.13 48.91 -21.92
N ILE A 65 -22.90 47.91 -21.48
CA ILE A 65 -22.53 47.02 -20.38
C ILE A 65 -21.86 45.75 -20.92
N ASP A 66 -20.76 45.35 -20.28
CA ASP A 66 -20.15 44.04 -20.49
C ASP A 66 -21.08 42.93 -19.99
N GLN A 67 -21.70 42.22 -20.94
CA GLN A 67 -22.64 41.12 -20.67
C GLN A 67 -21.99 39.98 -19.89
N THR A 68 -20.66 39.82 -19.99
CA THR A 68 -19.93 38.77 -19.25
C THR A 68 -19.97 38.97 -17.74
N LEU A 69 -20.20 40.21 -17.26
CA LEU A 69 -20.37 40.52 -15.83
C LEU A 69 -21.65 39.92 -15.27
N SER A 70 -22.69 39.81 -16.08
CA SER A 70 -24.00 39.30 -15.67
C SER A 70 -24.07 37.77 -15.59
N GLU A 71 -23.20 37.06 -16.31
CA GLU A 71 -23.13 35.59 -16.33
C GLU A 71 -22.30 34.99 -15.19
N ARG A 72 -21.47 35.79 -14.51
CA ARG A 72 -20.54 35.32 -13.47
C ARG A 72 -21.21 34.61 -12.29
N PRO A 73 -22.37 35.07 -11.78
CA PRO A 73 -23.07 34.37 -10.69
C PRO A 73 -23.55 32.97 -11.10
N GLU A 74 -23.96 32.79 -12.36
CA GLU A 74 -24.36 31.48 -12.88
C GLU A 74 -23.16 30.56 -13.06
N LYS A 75 -22.06 31.08 -13.60
CA LYS A 75 -20.77 30.35 -13.70
C LYS A 75 -20.27 29.92 -12.32
N LEU A 76 -20.35 30.78 -11.32
CA LEU A 76 -19.96 30.45 -9.94
C LEU A 76 -20.86 29.35 -9.35
N ARG A 77 -22.18 29.40 -9.57
CA ARG A 77 -23.10 28.33 -9.16
C ARG A 77 -22.81 27.01 -9.87
N ALA A 78 -22.44 27.05 -11.15
CA ALA A 78 -22.06 25.86 -11.91
C ALA A 78 -20.78 25.23 -11.35
N LEU A 79 -19.74 26.04 -11.10
CA LEU A 79 -18.48 25.56 -10.50
C LEU A 79 -18.67 24.97 -9.10
N ARG A 80 -19.51 25.60 -8.25
CA ARG A 80 -19.83 25.06 -6.92
C ARG A 80 -20.54 23.70 -7.00
N ARG A 81 -21.52 23.57 -7.89
CA ARG A 81 -22.20 22.27 -8.13
C ARG A 81 -21.24 21.20 -8.64
N HIS A 82 -20.31 21.58 -9.52
CA HIS A 82 -19.27 20.67 -9.99
C HIS A 82 -18.34 20.23 -8.84
N ALA A 83 -17.89 21.17 -8.00
CA ALA A 83 -17.07 20.86 -6.83
C ALA A 83 -17.77 19.87 -5.88
N GLU A 84 -19.05 20.10 -5.55
CA GLU A 84 -19.84 19.19 -4.72
C GLU A 84 -19.94 17.77 -5.35
N ALA A 85 -20.13 17.69 -6.67
CA ALA A 85 -20.18 16.41 -7.38
C ALA A 85 -18.83 15.69 -7.39
N VAL A 86 -17.72 16.42 -7.58
CA VAL A 86 -16.36 15.86 -7.54
C VAL A 86 -16.04 15.34 -6.14
N ASP A 87 -16.38 16.09 -5.09
CA ASP A 87 -16.14 15.66 -3.71
C ASP A 87 -16.95 14.40 -3.36
N ALA A 88 -18.22 14.33 -3.79
CA ALA A 88 -19.03 13.13 -3.65
C ALA A 88 -18.42 11.93 -4.39
N ALA A 89 -17.93 12.14 -5.62
CA ALA A 89 -17.25 11.11 -6.40
C ALA A 89 -15.95 10.61 -5.72
N ILE A 90 -15.16 11.51 -5.13
CA ILE A 90 -13.95 11.15 -4.37
C ILE A 90 -14.30 10.25 -3.18
N VAL A 91 -15.35 10.57 -2.43
CA VAL A 91 -15.80 9.75 -1.28
C VAL A 91 -16.17 8.34 -1.74
N GLU A 92 -16.94 8.23 -2.83
CA GLU A 92 -17.35 6.95 -3.41
C GLU A 92 -16.15 6.12 -3.90
N VAL A 93 -15.20 6.72 -4.63
CA VAL A 93 -14.00 6.03 -5.10
C VAL A 93 -13.14 5.54 -3.92
N ARG A 94 -13.02 6.34 -2.85
CA ARG A 94 -12.31 5.93 -1.64
C ARG A 94 -12.99 4.74 -0.94
N GLN A 95 -14.32 4.70 -0.93
CA GLN A 95 -15.04 3.55 -0.39
C GLN A 95 -14.77 2.30 -1.22
N ARG A 96 -14.88 2.39 -2.54
CA ARG A 96 -14.56 1.27 -3.44
C ARG A 96 -13.12 0.79 -3.31
N LEU A 97 -12.15 1.68 -3.11
CA LEU A 97 -10.76 1.30 -2.82
C LEU A 97 -10.67 0.49 -1.54
N ARG A 98 -11.33 0.91 -0.45
CA ARG A 98 -11.36 0.14 0.81
C ARG A 98 -11.93 -1.25 0.59
N ASP A 99 -13.07 -1.34 -0.10
CA ASP A 99 -13.74 -2.62 -0.36
C ASP A 99 -12.91 -3.54 -1.25
N ARG A 100 -12.17 -2.97 -2.22
CA ARG A 100 -11.32 -3.73 -3.14
C ARG A 100 -9.97 -4.13 -2.53
N THR A 101 -9.52 -3.47 -1.46
CA THR A 101 -8.19 -3.66 -0.86
C THR A 101 -7.93 -5.13 -0.51
N GLY A 102 -8.89 -5.83 0.08
CA GLY A 102 -8.73 -7.25 0.42
C GLY A 102 -8.47 -8.14 -0.81
N THR A 103 -9.17 -7.88 -1.91
CA THR A 103 -9.01 -8.62 -3.18
C THR A 103 -7.65 -8.31 -3.81
N ALA A 104 -7.26 -7.05 -3.85
CA ALA A 104 -5.95 -6.64 -4.38
C ALA A 104 -4.79 -7.24 -3.57
N SER A 105 -4.89 -7.23 -2.24
CA SER A 105 -3.90 -7.83 -1.35
C SER A 105 -3.76 -9.33 -1.57
N LYS A 106 -4.87 -10.05 -1.72
CA LYS A 106 -4.85 -11.49 -2.04
C LYS A 106 -4.09 -11.76 -3.33
N LYS A 107 -4.40 -11.03 -4.41
CA LYS A 107 -3.70 -11.15 -5.70
C LYS A 107 -2.21 -10.84 -5.57
N ALA A 108 -1.84 -9.82 -4.78
CA ALA A 108 -0.45 -9.51 -4.52
C ALA A 108 0.27 -10.64 -3.77
N CYS A 109 -0.37 -11.24 -2.76
CA CYS A 109 0.16 -12.40 -2.06
C CYS A 109 0.33 -13.61 -2.99
N ASP A 110 -0.64 -13.87 -3.87
CA ASP A 110 -0.56 -14.99 -4.83
C ASP A 110 0.63 -14.82 -5.79
N LEU A 111 0.92 -13.60 -6.24
CA LEU A 111 2.10 -13.30 -7.06
C LEU A 111 3.44 -13.50 -6.33
N VAL A 112 3.46 -13.28 -5.01
CA VAL A 112 4.68 -13.39 -4.18
C VAL A 112 4.85 -14.78 -3.59
N ARG A 113 3.78 -15.58 -3.52
CA ARG A 113 3.73 -16.88 -2.84
C ARG A 113 4.85 -17.82 -3.27
N THR A 114 5.12 -17.94 -4.57
CA THR A 114 6.17 -18.82 -5.09
C THR A 114 7.57 -18.40 -4.63
N GLU A 115 7.88 -17.10 -4.70
CA GLU A 115 9.18 -16.59 -4.26
C GLU A 115 9.33 -16.68 -2.73
N TYR A 116 8.27 -16.41 -1.98
CA TYR A 116 8.26 -16.60 -0.55
C TYR A 116 8.47 -18.07 -0.16
N GLY A 117 7.77 -18.99 -0.82
CA GLY A 117 7.96 -20.44 -0.67
C GLY A 117 9.41 -20.86 -0.90
N ARG A 118 10.03 -20.40 -2.01
CA ARG A 118 11.45 -20.64 -2.30
C ARG A 118 12.38 -20.20 -1.17
N ARG A 119 12.09 -19.05 -0.54
CA ARG A 119 12.89 -18.53 0.58
C ARG A 119 12.67 -19.33 1.87
N ILE A 120 11.44 -19.75 2.13
CA ILE A 120 11.11 -20.62 3.26
C ILE A 120 11.76 -21.99 3.10
N ASP A 121 11.73 -22.57 1.91
CA ASP A 121 12.39 -23.84 1.60
C ASP A 121 13.91 -23.77 1.81
N ALA A 122 14.55 -22.69 1.34
CA ALA A 122 15.97 -22.45 1.61
C ALA A 122 16.26 -22.32 3.13
N LEU A 123 15.38 -21.67 3.88
CA LEU A 123 15.50 -21.55 5.33
C LEU A 123 15.35 -22.91 6.03
N VAL A 124 14.36 -23.71 5.66
CA VAL A 124 14.16 -25.07 6.18
C VAL A 124 15.38 -25.95 5.89
N SER A 125 15.93 -25.85 4.67
CA SER A 125 17.15 -26.57 4.30
C SER A 125 18.34 -26.17 5.18
N ALA A 126 18.53 -24.88 5.44
CA ALA A 126 19.58 -24.40 6.33
C ALA A 126 19.37 -24.87 7.78
N LEU A 127 18.14 -24.85 8.29
CA LEU A 127 17.82 -25.32 9.63
C LEU A 127 18.09 -26.83 9.79
N ASN A 128 17.80 -27.63 8.77
CA ASN A 128 18.14 -29.06 8.79
C ASN A 128 19.66 -29.28 8.87
N ALA A 129 20.44 -28.49 8.13
CA ALA A 129 21.90 -28.53 8.20
C ALA A 129 22.42 -28.11 9.60
N VAL A 130 21.82 -27.08 10.20
CA VAL A 130 22.13 -26.65 11.58
C VAL A 130 21.81 -27.76 12.58
N GLN A 131 20.65 -28.43 12.46
CA GLN A 131 20.29 -29.53 13.35
C GLN A 131 21.30 -30.68 13.24
N ALA A 132 21.70 -31.06 12.03
CA ALA A 132 22.70 -32.10 11.82
C ALA A 132 24.07 -31.72 12.43
N ALA A 133 24.52 -30.49 12.21
CA ALA A 133 25.77 -29.98 12.79
C ALA A 133 25.70 -29.93 14.33
N ARG A 134 24.56 -29.53 14.88
CA ARG A 134 24.31 -29.52 16.32
C ARG A 134 24.40 -30.91 16.92
N LEU A 135 23.72 -31.90 16.32
CA LEU A 135 23.76 -33.28 16.81
C LEU A 135 25.19 -33.83 16.84
N HIS A 136 25.99 -33.52 15.81
CA HIS A 136 27.39 -33.92 15.77
C HIS A 136 28.25 -33.23 16.83
N ALA A 137 28.02 -31.93 17.09
CA ALA A 137 28.74 -31.20 18.13
C ALA A 137 28.35 -31.66 19.55
N ASP A 138 27.05 -31.87 19.80
CA ASP A 138 26.54 -32.36 21.08
C ASP A 138 27.01 -33.80 21.34
N ALA A 139 27.10 -34.66 20.31
CA ALA A 139 27.61 -36.03 20.45
C ALA A 139 29.07 -36.05 20.96
N LEU A 140 29.94 -35.15 20.46
CA LEU A 140 31.31 -35.05 20.95
C LEU A 140 31.36 -34.66 22.44
N LEU A 141 30.49 -33.75 22.87
CA LEU A 141 30.41 -33.36 24.28
C LEU A 141 29.92 -34.53 25.16
N ASP A 142 28.90 -35.25 24.69
CA ASP A 142 28.40 -36.44 25.37
C ASP A 142 29.47 -37.54 25.47
N ASP A 143 30.26 -37.76 24.41
CA ASP A 143 31.38 -38.72 24.41
C ASP A 143 32.45 -38.32 25.43
N LEU A 144 32.84 -37.05 25.48
CA LEU A 144 33.80 -36.54 26.47
C LEU A 144 33.28 -36.71 27.91
N GLU A 145 32.01 -36.41 28.15
CA GLU A 145 31.37 -36.62 29.45
C GLU A 145 31.35 -38.11 29.83
N SER A 146 31.09 -39.01 28.86
CA SER A 146 31.05 -40.46 29.08
C SER A 146 32.41 -41.06 29.46
N GLU A 147 33.50 -40.51 28.89
CA GLU A 147 34.88 -40.86 29.23
C GLU A 147 35.37 -40.18 30.53
N GLY A 148 34.48 -39.44 31.22
CA GLY A 148 34.80 -38.75 32.47
C GLY A 148 35.70 -37.53 32.30
N VAL A 149 35.83 -37.00 31.07
CA VAL A 149 36.63 -35.81 30.79
C VAL A 149 35.98 -34.57 31.40
N GLN A 150 36.75 -33.81 32.17
CA GLN A 150 36.27 -32.55 32.74
C GLN A 150 36.12 -31.48 31.67
N LEU A 151 34.88 -31.12 31.34
CA LEU A 151 34.56 -30.05 30.37
C LEU A 151 34.91 -28.63 30.86
N SER A 152 35.37 -28.46 32.10
CA SER A 152 35.86 -27.16 32.60
C SER A 152 37.01 -26.59 31.75
N TYR A 153 37.79 -27.46 31.10
CA TYR A 153 38.89 -27.08 30.21
C TYR A 153 38.44 -26.85 28.75
N LEU A 154 37.20 -27.20 28.41
CA LEU A 154 36.58 -26.96 27.11
C LEU A 154 35.20 -26.33 27.32
N PRO A 155 35.10 -24.99 27.41
CA PRO A 155 33.83 -24.31 27.64
C PRO A 155 32.78 -24.72 26.59
N ALA A 156 31.84 -25.56 27.00
CA ALA A 156 30.85 -26.12 26.10
C ALA A 156 29.91 -25.03 25.60
N LEU A 157 29.83 -24.86 24.28
CA LEU A 157 28.89 -23.94 23.64
C LEU A 157 27.73 -24.74 23.06
N ARG A 158 26.57 -24.71 23.72
CA ARG A 158 25.34 -25.34 23.23
C ARG A 158 24.36 -24.26 22.72
N PRO A 159 23.81 -24.38 21.49
CA PRO A 159 22.91 -23.38 20.90
C PRO A 159 21.49 -23.47 21.48
N ASN A 160 21.35 -23.16 22.78
CA ASN A 160 20.11 -23.34 23.55
C ASN A 160 18.92 -22.52 23.04
N PHE A 161 19.16 -21.47 22.24
CA PHE A 161 18.09 -20.67 21.62
C PHE A 161 17.25 -21.47 20.62
N LEU A 162 17.72 -22.63 20.17
CA LEU A 162 16.99 -23.57 19.31
C LEU A 162 16.17 -24.60 20.13
N GLY A 163 16.07 -24.42 21.46
CA GLY A 163 15.49 -25.39 22.40
C GLY A 163 16.42 -26.57 22.65
N ASP A 164 15.93 -27.60 23.36
CA ASP A 164 16.64 -28.86 23.52
C ASP A 164 16.84 -29.55 22.15
N ARG A 165 17.87 -30.37 22.02
CA ARG A 165 18.14 -31.13 20.79
C ARG A 165 16.98 -32.09 20.44
N ASN A 166 16.20 -32.48 21.45
CA ASN A 166 15.06 -33.38 21.34
C ASN A 166 13.70 -32.65 21.27
N ASP A 167 13.63 -31.33 21.48
CA ASP A 167 12.36 -30.59 21.53
C ASP A 167 11.65 -30.48 20.17
N GLY A 168 12.39 -30.74 19.08
CA GLY A 168 11.81 -30.81 17.74
C GLY A 168 11.32 -29.47 17.18
N HIS A 169 11.82 -28.33 17.67
CA HIS A 169 11.45 -26.99 17.19
C HIS A 169 11.64 -26.83 15.67
N ILE A 170 12.77 -27.30 15.14
CA ILE A 170 13.06 -27.26 13.70
C ILE A 170 12.09 -28.14 12.92
N HIS A 171 11.77 -29.33 13.44
CA HIS A 171 10.78 -30.23 12.82
C HIS A 171 9.37 -29.62 12.83
N ARG A 172 8.99 -28.92 13.91
CA ARG A 172 7.70 -28.22 14.00
C ARG A 172 7.60 -27.12 12.95
N PHE A 173 8.63 -26.27 12.83
CA PHE A 173 8.67 -25.22 11.82
C PHE A 173 8.63 -25.79 10.39
N LYS A 174 9.41 -26.85 10.12
CA LYS A 174 9.36 -27.56 8.83
C LYS A 174 7.95 -28.07 8.52
N ARG A 175 7.27 -28.67 9.50
CA ARG A 175 5.90 -29.16 9.35
C ARG A 175 4.92 -28.01 9.05
N GLU A 176 4.99 -26.91 9.79
CA GLU A 176 4.16 -25.71 9.52
C GLU A 176 4.39 -25.16 8.10
N ALA A 177 5.64 -25.16 7.63
CA ALA A 177 5.97 -24.75 6.27
C ALA A 177 5.40 -25.70 5.20
N MET A 178 5.36 -27.01 5.48
CA MET A 178 4.72 -28.02 4.62
C MET A 178 3.20 -27.89 4.62
N GLU A 179 2.58 -27.75 5.79
CA GLU A 179 1.12 -27.56 5.94
C GLU A 179 0.64 -26.28 5.24
N ALA A 180 1.45 -25.22 5.24
CA ALA A 180 1.18 -23.98 4.52
C ALA A 180 1.47 -24.07 3.00
N GLY A 181 2.01 -25.20 2.51
CA GLY A 181 2.32 -25.44 1.10
C GLY A 181 3.56 -24.69 0.58
N TYR A 182 4.47 -24.27 1.46
CA TYR A 182 5.70 -23.59 1.08
C TYR A 182 6.86 -24.54 0.81
N VAL A 183 6.82 -25.74 1.39
CA VAL A 183 7.85 -26.78 1.28
C VAL A 183 7.16 -28.09 0.92
N ASN A 184 7.77 -28.87 0.01
CA ASN A 184 7.32 -30.20 -0.37
C ASN A 184 8.21 -31.29 0.25
#